data_AF-A0A8X6MG95-F1
#
_entry.id   AF-A0A8X6MG95-F1
#
_cell.length_a   1.000
_cell.length_b   1.000
_cell.length_c   1.000
_cell.angle_alpha   90.00
_cell.angle_beta   90.00
_cell.angle_gamma   90.00
#
_symmetry.space_group_name_H-M   'P 1'
#
loop_
_entity.id
_entity.type
_entity.pdbx_description
1 polymer ?
#
loop_
_entity_poly.entity_id
_entity_poly.type
_entity_poly.pdbx_seq_one_letter_code
_entity_poly.pdbx_strand_id
1 'polypeptide(L)'
;MVKQCVRCKRFSAKPLTTAPIQLPLDRVRDAFVFEVAGVDLCGSLILKSKNKSWVVLFACVVYRCVYLELVTSISTECFIHAFRRFIAHRGRPSIVYSDNGTNFVVSSAELKKVDWEKVVSQETLNPITWKFIPPTTT
;
A
#
# COMPACT_ATOMS: atom_id res chain seq x y z
N MET A 1 -35.56 -20.44 -28.04
CA MET A 1 -35.42 -20.59 -26.57
C MET A 1 -33.98 -20.61 -26.02
N VAL A 2 -32.91 -20.73 -26.83
CA VAL A 2 -31.52 -20.81 -26.31
C VAL A 2 -30.98 -19.49 -25.76
N LYS A 3 -31.37 -18.32 -26.32
CA LYS A 3 -30.90 -16.99 -25.89
C LYS A 3 -31.37 -16.56 -24.49
N GLN A 4 -32.32 -17.25 -23.88
CA GLN A 4 -32.82 -16.93 -22.52
C GLN A 4 -32.24 -17.86 -21.44
N CYS A 5 -31.59 -18.96 -21.82
CA CYS A 5 -30.98 -19.87 -20.86
C CYS A 5 -29.68 -19.27 -20.28
N VAL A 6 -29.64 -19.05 -18.97
CA VAL A 6 -28.47 -18.51 -18.26
C VAL A 6 -27.23 -19.40 -18.43
N ARG A 7 -27.42 -20.72 -18.41
CA ARG A 7 -26.33 -21.69 -18.59
C ARG A 7 -25.73 -21.56 -20.00
N CYS A 8 -26.56 -21.53 -21.03
CA CYS A 8 -26.09 -21.32 -22.41
C CYS A 8 -25.43 -19.95 -22.60
N LYS A 9 -25.96 -18.87 -21.98
CA LYS A 9 -25.32 -17.55 -21.99
C LYS A 9 -23.92 -17.57 -21.39
N ARG A 10 -23.71 -18.28 -20.27
CA ARG A 10 -22.39 -18.42 -19.64
C ARG A 10 -21.41 -19.21 -20.51
N PHE A 11 -21.84 -20.33 -21.09
CA PHE A 11 -20.99 -21.14 -21.97
C PHE A 11 -20.66 -20.45 -23.30
N SER A 12 -21.57 -19.61 -23.82
CA SER A 12 -21.36 -18.81 -25.03
C SER A 12 -20.76 -17.42 -24.78
N ALA A 13 -20.47 -17.06 -23.52
CA ALA A 13 -19.92 -15.75 -23.19
C ALA A 13 -18.48 -15.64 -23.72
N LYS A 14 -18.21 -14.58 -24.48
CA LYS A 14 -16.85 -14.25 -24.92
C LYS A 14 -16.15 -13.43 -23.84
N PRO A 15 -14.81 -13.53 -23.69
CA PRO A 15 -14.06 -12.64 -22.82
C PRO A 15 -14.36 -11.18 -23.15
N LEU A 16 -14.57 -10.37 -22.12
CA LEU A 16 -14.75 -8.93 -22.30
C LEU A 16 -13.49 -8.38 -22.95
N THR A 17 -13.61 -7.82 -24.15
CA THR A 17 -12.49 -7.20 -24.86
C THR A 17 -12.46 -5.74 -24.45
N THR A 18 -11.62 -5.39 -23.49
CA THR A 18 -11.42 -4.01 -23.07
C THR A 18 -10.28 -3.39 -23.87
N ALA A 19 -10.43 -2.12 -24.24
CA ALA A 19 -9.31 -1.36 -24.79
C ALA A 19 -8.19 -1.29 -23.74
N PRO A 20 -6.91 -1.36 -24.14
CA PRO A 20 -5.80 -1.21 -23.20
C PRO A 20 -5.88 0.17 -22.55
N ILE A 21 -6.03 0.19 -21.22
CA ILE A 21 -5.96 1.40 -20.42
C ILE A 21 -4.48 1.75 -20.20
N GLN A 22 -4.17 3.05 -20.27
CA GLN A 22 -2.86 3.55 -19.90
C GLN A 22 -2.60 3.25 -18.41
N LEU A 23 -1.45 2.64 -18.11
CA LEU A 23 -1.07 2.37 -16.74
C LEU A 23 -0.84 3.71 -15.99
N PRO A 24 -1.16 3.78 -14.68
CA PRO A 24 -0.86 4.97 -13.90
C PRO A 24 0.63 5.32 -13.97
N LEU A 25 0.96 6.61 -14.14
CA LEU A 25 2.36 7.08 -14.21
C LEU A 25 3.19 6.62 -13.01
N ASP A 26 2.59 6.56 -11.82
CA ASP A 26 3.20 6.06 -10.59
C ASP A 26 3.67 4.59 -10.66
N ARG A 27 3.27 3.84 -11.70
CA ARG A 27 3.72 2.47 -11.98
C ARG A 27 4.77 2.33 -13.08
N VAL A 28 4.95 3.34 -13.92
CA VAL A 28 5.69 3.20 -15.18
C VAL A 28 6.79 4.23 -15.39
N ARG A 29 6.88 5.25 -14.54
CA ARG A 29 7.97 6.23 -14.61
C ARG A 29 9.25 5.71 -13.94
N ASP A 30 10.38 6.22 -14.39
CA ASP A 30 11.62 6.10 -13.65
C ASP A 30 11.50 6.81 -12.30
N ALA A 31 11.96 6.15 -11.26
CA ALA A 31 11.88 6.61 -9.89
C ALA A 31 13.03 5.99 -9.07
N PHE A 32 13.31 6.49 -7.88
CA PHE A 32 14.17 5.75 -6.95
C PHE A 32 13.43 4.53 -6.38
N VAL A 33 14.20 3.52 -5.95
CA VAL A 33 13.63 2.35 -5.28
C VAL A 33 12.87 2.81 -4.03
N PHE A 34 11.63 2.34 -3.88
CA PHE A 34 10.68 2.76 -2.82
C PHE A 34 10.24 4.24 -2.83
N GLU A 35 10.54 5.03 -3.87
CA GLU A 35 10.00 6.39 -3.99
C GLU A 35 8.46 6.40 -4.05
N VAL A 36 7.89 5.42 -4.75
CA VAL A 36 6.47 5.08 -4.70
C VAL A 36 6.36 3.71 -4.02
N ALA A 37 5.83 3.71 -2.80
CA ALA A 37 5.68 2.52 -1.98
C ALA A 37 4.20 2.15 -1.80
N GLY A 38 3.88 0.87 -1.89
CA GLY A 38 2.65 0.28 -1.38
C GLY A 38 2.90 -0.33 -0.02
N VAL A 39 1.93 -0.23 0.88
CA VAL A 39 1.99 -0.81 2.21
C VAL A 39 0.74 -1.64 2.49
N ASP A 40 0.96 -2.81 3.07
CA ASP A 40 -0.09 -3.75 3.44
C ASP A 40 0.28 -4.47 4.74
N LEU A 41 -0.72 -4.98 5.44
CA LEU A 41 -0.54 -5.79 6.64
C LEU A 41 -1.02 -7.21 6.38
N CYS A 42 -0.06 -8.13 6.32
CA CYS A 42 -0.34 -9.54 6.11
C CYS A 42 -1.04 -10.14 7.33
N GLY A 43 -1.77 -11.24 7.09
CA GLY A 43 -2.40 -12.03 8.13
C GLY A 43 -1.43 -12.48 9.23
N SER A 44 -2.00 -12.81 10.39
CA SER A 44 -1.20 -13.17 11.55
C SER A 44 -0.44 -14.48 11.36
N LEU A 45 0.81 -14.48 11.81
CA LEU A 45 1.69 -15.64 11.91
C LEU A 45 1.83 -16.04 13.39
N ILE A 46 2.05 -17.32 13.64
CA ILE A 46 2.41 -17.83 14.96
C ILE A 46 3.88 -18.18 14.93
N LEU A 47 4.69 -17.48 15.73
CA LEU A 47 6.12 -17.72 15.82
C LEU A 47 6.42 -19.00 16.59
N LYS A 48 7.65 -19.51 16.50
CA LYS A 48 8.11 -20.66 17.29
C LYS A 48 7.98 -20.43 18.80
N SER A 49 8.07 -19.18 19.24
CA SER A 49 7.82 -18.76 20.63
C SER A 49 6.35 -18.81 21.04
N LYS A 50 5.44 -19.27 20.16
CA LYS A 50 3.97 -19.27 20.31
C LYS A 50 3.33 -17.88 20.38
N ASN A 51 4.09 -16.82 20.08
CA ASN A 51 3.55 -15.47 20.01
C ASN A 51 2.88 -15.22 18.65
N LYS A 52 1.69 -14.61 18.68
CA LYS A 52 1.02 -14.10 17.49
C LYS A 52 1.73 -12.84 17.02
N SER A 53 2.02 -12.74 15.74
CA SER A 53 2.70 -11.60 15.13
C SER A 53 2.15 -11.36 13.73
N TRP A 54 2.43 -10.21 13.16
CA TRP A 54 2.02 -9.81 11.83
C TRP A 54 3.22 -9.30 11.05
N VAL A 55 3.07 -9.21 9.73
CA VAL A 55 4.11 -8.68 8.85
C VAL A 55 3.56 -7.46 8.15
N VAL A 56 4.24 -6.33 8.32
CA VAL A 56 4.03 -5.15 7.49
C VAL A 56 4.84 -5.36 6.21
N LEU A 57 4.16 -5.32 5.08
CA LEU A 57 4.73 -5.48 3.76
C LEU A 57 4.86 -4.11 3.11
N PHE A 58 6.07 -3.75 2.73
CA PHE A 58 6.36 -2.56 1.93
C PHE A 58 6.81 -3.00 0.55
N ALA A 59 6.07 -2.62 -0.49
CA ALA A 59 6.38 -2.95 -1.86
C ALA A 59 6.75 -1.68 -2.65
N CYS A 60 7.84 -1.73 -3.42
CA CYS A 60 8.11 -0.69 -4.40
C CYS A 60 7.17 -0.88 -5.60
N VAL A 61 6.39 0.14 -5.92
CA VAL A 61 5.38 0.09 -6.98
C VAL A 61 6.01 -0.02 -8.37
N VAL A 62 7.18 0.60 -8.57
CA VAL A 62 7.89 0.65 -9.86
C VAL A 62 8.70 -0.63 -10.10
N TYR A 63 9.57 -1.01 -9.16
CA TYR A 63 10.52 -2.12 -9.32
C TYR A 63 10.09 -3.43 -8.68
N ARG A 64 8.96 -3.47 -7.97
CA ARG A 64 8.46 -4.65 -7.23
C ARG A 64 9.42 -5.23 -6.19
N CYS A 65 10.35 -4.43 -5.69
CA CYS A 65 11.13 -4.78 -4.51
C CYS A 65 10.22 -4.88 -3.28
N VAL A 66 10.51 -5.80 -2.37
CA VAL A 66 9.72 -5.99 -1.14
C VAL A 66 10.62 -5.85 0.08
N TYR A 67 10.14 -5.12 1.08
CA TYR A 67 10.71 -5.05 2.42
C TYR A 67 9.65 -5.52 3.42
N LEU A 68 10.03 -6.44 4.30
CA LEU A 68 9.13 -7.06 5.27
C LEU A 68 9.58 -6.70 6.67
N GLU A 69 8.62 -6.29 7.50
CA GLU A 69 8.87 -5.89 8.88
C GLU A 69 7.93 -6.67 9.81
N LEU A 70 8.51 -7.37 10.78
CA LEU A 70 7.72 -8.12 11.77
C LEU A 70 7.21 -7.19 12.86
N VAL A 71 5.93 -7.29 13.18
CA VAL A 71 5.28 -6.51 14.26
C VAL A 71 4.49 -7.43 15.17
N THR A 72 4.40 -7.06 16.44
CA THR A 72 3.70 -7.84 17.47
C THR A 72 2.21 -7.49 17.60
N SER A 73 1.74 -6.47 16.87
CA SER A 73 0.34 -6.03 16.84
C SER A 73 0.02 -5.29 15.54
N ILE A 74 -1.25 -5.25 15.16
CA ILE A 74 -1.79 -4.45 14.05
C ILE A 74 -2.07 -2.99 14.45
N SER A 75 -1.67 -2.58 15.66
CA SER A 75 -1.90 -1.23 16.15
C SER A 75 -1.18 -0.17 15.30
N THR A 76 -1.74 1.04 15.29
CA THR A 76 -1.14 2.21 14.64
C THR A 76 0.28 2.46 15.14
N GLU A 77 0.53 2.33 16.45
CA GLU A 77 1.86 2.55 17.04
C GLU A 77 2.90 1.56 16.50
N CYS A 78 2.58 0.27 16.47
CA CYS A 78 3.47 -0.75 15.91
C CYS A 78 3.75 -0.48 14.43
N PHE A 79 2.73 -0.05 13.68
CA PHE A 79 2.90 0.34 12.29
C PHE A 79 3.80 1.57 12.12
N ILE A 80 3.61 2.65 12.90
CA ILE A 80 4.44 3.85 12.83
C ILE A 80 5.91 3.50 13.11
N HIS A 81 6.17 2.65 14.11
CA HIS A 81 7.54 2.19 14.38
C HIS A 81 8.13 1.37 13.22
N ALA A 82 7.34 0.47 12.63
CA ALA A 82 7.75 -0.27 11.43
C ALA A 82 8.04 0.66 10.26
N PHE A 83 7.20 1.66 10.02
CA PHE A 83 7.35 2.63 8.95
C PHE A 83 8.60 3.51 9.14
N ARG A 84 8.90 3.93 10.37
CA ARG A 84 10.14 4.66 10.69
C ARG A 84 11.39 3.82 10.39
N ARG A 85 11.40 2.53 10.73
CA ARG A 85 12.51 1.63 10.40
C ARG A 85 12.65 1.44 8.90
N PHE A 86 11.54 1.23 8.20
CA PHE A 86 11.53 1.19 6.74
C PHE A 86 12.16 2.45 6.12
N ILE A 87 11.76 3.65 6.56
CA ILE A 87 12.34 4.92 6.09
C ILE A 87 13.85 4.99 6.37
N ALA A 88 14.28 4.60 7.57
CA ALA A 88 15.69 4.62 7.94
C ALA A 88 16.54 3.65 7.09
N HIS A 89 15.98 2.50 6.69
CA HIS A 89 16.71 1.48 5.93
C HIS A 89 16.62 1.66 4.41
N ARG A 90 15.48 2.14 3.88
CA ARG A 90 15.19 2.16 2.44
C ARG A 90 15.04 3.56 1.86
N GLY A 91 15.07 4.58 2.71
CA GLY A 91 14.79 5.95 2.32
C GLY A 91 13.32 6.31 2.47
N ARG A 92 13.06 7.62 2.47
CA ARG A 92 11.73 8.18 2.64
C ARG A 92 10.96 8.09 1.31
N PRO A 93 9.77 7.46 1.27
CA PRO A 93 8.94 7.47 0.07
C PRO A 93 8.39 8.87 -0.19
N SER A 94 8.15 9.20 -1.45
CA SER A 94 7.39 10.41 -1.85
C SER A 94 5.89 10.13 -1.82
N ILE A 95 5.50 8.91 -2.21
CA ILE A 95 4.10 8.47 -2.29
C ILE A 95 3.95 7.13 -1.55
N VAL A 96 2.93 7.04 -0.70
CA VAL A 96 2.53 5.79 -0.05
C VAL A 96 1.11 5.41 -0.45
N TYR A 97 0.92 4.18 -0.89
CA TYR A 97 -0.38 3.56 -1.15
C TYR A 97 -0.74 2.57 -0.06
N SER A 98 -1.96 2.61 0.46
CA SER A 98 -2.47 1.61 1.40
C SER A 98 -3.95 1.30 1.16
N ASP A 99 -4.44 0.21 1.74
CA ASP A 99 -5.89 0.06 1.95
C ASP A 99 -6.41 1.03 3.02
N ASN A 100 -7.73 1.04 3.25
CA ASN A 100 -8.38 1.87 4.26
C ASN A 100 -8.35 1.25 5.68
N GLY A 101 -7.36 0.39 5.98
CA GLY A 101 -7.16 -0.13 7.32
C GLY A 101 -7.02 0.97 8.36
N THR A 102 -7.69 0.84 9.50
CA THR A 102 -7.78 1.88 10.54
C THR A 102 -6.41 2.36 11.00
N ASN A 103 -5.45 1.44 11.13
CA ASN A 103 -4.07 1.73 11.47
C ASN A 103 -3.38 2.64 10.44
N PHE A 104 -3.63 2.45 9.14
CA PHE A 104 -3.09 3.31 8.08
C PHE A 104 -3.79 4.65 8.00
N VAL A 105 -5.12 4.67 8.15
CA VAL A 105 -5.91 5.91 8.19
C VAL A 105 -5.45 6.82 9.32
N VAL A 106 -5.29 6.27 10.53
CA VAL A 106 -4.80 7.03 11.68
C VAL A 106 -3.35 7.48 11.45
N SER A 107 -2.47 6.61 10.93
CA SER A 107 -1.07 6.97 10.67
C SER A 107 -0.92 8.09 9.63
N SER A 108 -1.75 8.07 8.58
CA SER A 108 -1.83 9.14 7.58
C SER A 108 -2.27 10.45 8.22
N ALA A 109 -3.25 10.41 9.13
CA ALA A 109 -3.70 11.59 9.85
C ALA A 109 -2.60 12.15 10.77
N GLU A 110 -1.86 11.30 11.49
CA GLU A 110 -0.73 11.74 12.33
C GLU A 110 0.38 12.39 11.51
N LEU A 111 0.72 11.86 10.33
CA LEU A 111 1.72 12.48 9.44
C LEU A 111 1.32 13.86 8.93
N LYS A 112 0.02 14.15 8.83
CA LYS A 112 -0.49 15.47 8.43
C LYS A 112 -0.41 16.52 9.54
N LYS A 113 -0.27 16.10 10.80
CA LYS A 113 -0.12 17.02 11.94
C LYS A 113 1.30 17.60 12.07
N VAL A 114 2.26 17.05 11.32
CA VAL A 114 3.62 17.58 11.28
C VAL A 114 3.60 18.98 10.65
N ASP A 115 4.28 19.92 11.27
CA ASP A 115 4.50 21.26 10.73
C ASP A 115 5.48 21.20 9.55
N TRP A 116 4.92 20.97 8.36
CA TRP A 116 5.69 20.87 7.14
C TRP A 116 6.25 22.21 6.66
N GLU A 117 5.70 23.35 7.07
CA GLU A 117 6.25 24.67 6.72
C GLU A 117 7.61 24.86 7.39
N LYS A 118 7.70 24.50 8.66
CA LYS A 118 8.98 24.49 9.38
C LYS A 118 9.97 23.46 8.82
N VAL A 119 9.50 22.26 8.48
CA VAL A 119 10.38 21.22 7.92
C VAL A 119 10.92 21.63 6.56
N VAL A 120 10.09 22.16 5.66
CA VAL A 120 10.51 22.57 4.30
C VAL A 120 11.42 23.80 4.33
N SER A 121 11.24 24.70 5.30
CA SER A 121 12.12 25.87 5.44
C SER A 121 13.51 25.53 6.00
N GLN A 122 13.64 24.40 6.70
CA GLN A 122 14.90 23.97 7.33
C GLN A 122 15.59 22.84 6.57
N GLU A 123 14.83 22.01 5.85
CA GLU A 123 15.29 20.83 5.13
C GLU A 123 14.64 20.76 3.75
N THR A 124 15.28 20.11 2.77
CA THR A 124 14.70 19.88 1.43
C THR A 124 13.68 18.74 1.41
N LEU A 125 12.99 18.47 2.52
CA LEU A 125 12.06 17.36 2.65
C LEU A 125 10.63 17.79 2.35
N ASN A 126 10.02 17.13 1.37
CA ASN A 126 8.62 17.31 1.05
C ASN A 126 7.71 16.39 1.88
N PRO A 127 6.44 16.78 2.12
CA PRO A 127 5.44 15.91 2.75
C PRO A 127 5.24 14.61 1.96
N ILE A 128 5.03 13.50 2.67
CA ILE A 128 4.63 12.23 2.03
C ILE A 128 3.19 12.37 1.53
N THR A 129 2.96 12.07 0.25
CA THR A 129 1.61 11.97 -0.30
C THR A 129 1.04 10.59 0.00
N TRP A 130 0.03 10.52 0.87
CA TRP A 130 -0.66 9.26 1.18
C TRP A 130 -1.90 9.09 0.31
N LYS A 131 -2.01 7.96 -0.41
CA LYS A 131 -3.12 7.63 -1.30
C LYS A 131 -3.79 6.33 -0.84
N PHE A 132 -5.09 6.40 -0.57
CA PHE A 132 -5.88 5.23 -0.21
C PHE A 132 -6.45 4.55 -1.45
N ILE A 133 -6.34 3.23 -1.52
CA ILE A 133 -6.96 2.43 -2.58
C ILE A 133 -8.48 2.44 -2.34
N PRO A 134 -9.32 2.65 -3.37
CA PRO A 134 -10.76 2.59 -3.22
C PRO A 134 -11.18 1.24 -2.61
N PRO A 135 -12.15 1.22 -1.67
CA PRO A 135 -12.65 -0.05 -1.15
C PRO A 135 -13.18 -0.89 -2.30
N THR A 136 -12.75 -2.15 -2.38
CA THR A 136 -13.29 -3.10 -3.35
C THR A 136 -14.79 -3.24 -3.06
N THR A 137 -15.65 -2.80 -3.99
CA THR A 137 -17.09 -3.05 -3.92
C THR A 137 -17.30 -4.56 -4.04
N THR A 138 -17.54 -5.23 -2.92
CA THR A 138 -17.97 -6.62 -2.86
C THR A 138 -19.42 -6.76 -3.32
#